data_AF-A0A023FIW3-F1
#
_entry.id   AF-A0A023FIW3-F1
#
_cell.length_a   1.000
_cell.length_b   1.000
_cell.length_c   1.000
_cell.angle_alpha   90.00
_cell.angle_beta   90.00
_cell.angle_gamma   90.00
#
_symmetry.space_group_name_H-M   'P 1'
#
loop_
_entity.id
_entity.type
_entity.pdbx_description
1 polymer ?
#
loop_
_entity_poly.entity_id
_entity_poly.type
_entity_poly.pdbx_seq_one_letter_code
_entity_poly.pdbx_strand_id
1 'polypeptide(L)'
;SLCSIAAKHTSTSRLNESKRNGPALELLSVLIFSWSAAIRKTEEKSLLVEVMAPVTCIVGSWYMDVDSKLRSAMDSSGATYTYPDPLYILFNPWNKDDTVYMENAEGRFEYVLAHTGIIWRGSYNSLRPSPWKYGHFEENVLDCCLHLLRNVGKLPVQACADPVLVARHISAVVNSSDDQGVLMGNWTSNFAGGVSPVSWTGSHPILQQFFKTKRPVKYGQCWVFAGVTTAVCRALGIPARTVTNYYSAHDTHASATVDQFYDDNGKTVEKLNTDSIWNFHVWNEVWMKRPDLGKEEYDGWQVIDATPQEMSGGIFSCGPASVKAVKAGELA
;
A
#
# COMPACT_ATOMS: atom_id res chain seq x y z
N SER A 1 38.08 -1.87 17.92
CA SER A 1 36.83 -2.64 18.07
C SER A 1 36.27 -2.93 16.69
N LEU A 2 35.74 -4.13 16.43
CA LEU A 2 34.84 -4.38 15.30
C LEU A 2 33.42 -4.18 15.83
N CYS A 3 32.71 -3.20 15.28
CA CYS A 3 31.29 -3.02 15.48
C CYS A 3 30.60 -3.45 14.18
N SER A 4 29.59 -4.30 14.29
CA SER A 4 28.69 -4.69 13.20
C SER A 4 27.27 -4.35 13.62
N ILE A 5 26.48 -3.81 12.69
CA ILE A 5 25.08 -3.47 12.93
C ILE A 5 24.25 -4.51 12.18
N ALA A 6 23.39 -5.23 12.89
CA ALA A 6 22.50 -6.21 12.28
C ALA A 6 21.06 -5.72 12.41
N ALA A 7 20.39 -5.50 11.29
CA ALA A 7 18.94 -5.34 11.25
C ALA A 7 18.28 -6.71 11.06
N LYS A 8 17.35 -7.08 11.94
CA LYS A 8 16.57 -8.31 11.85
C LYS A 8 15.12 -7.96 11.57
N HIS A 9 14.57 -8.50 10.49
CA HIS A 9 13.14 -8.37 10.22
C HIS A 9 12.36 -9.23 11.23
N THR A 10 11.20 -8.74 11.68
CA THR A 10 10.30 -9.38 12.67
C THR A 10 9.89 -10.82 12.34
N SER A 11 10.15 -11.29 11.11
CA SER A 11 10.05 -12.70 10.69
C SER A 11 11.38 -13.22 10.11
N THR A 12 12.12 -13.91 10.99
CA THR A 12 13.11 -15.00 10.75
C THR A 12 14.32 -14.82 9.82
N SER A 13 14.67 -13.63 9.34
CA SER A 13 15.94 -13.45 8.61
C SER A 13 17.01 -12.71 9.44
N ARG A 14 18.10 -13.41 9.75
CA ARG A 14 19.39 -12.78 10.08
C ARG A 14 20.10 -12.46 8.77
N LEU A 15 20.28 -11.19 8.46
CA LEU A 15 21.13 -10.76 7.35
C LEU A 15 22.46 -10.27 7.93
N ASN A 16 23.54 -10.99 7.62
CA ASN A 16 24.90 -10.65 8.07
C ASN A 16 25.61 -9.76 7.04
N GLU A 17 26.31 -8.74 7.52
CA GLU A 17 27.09 -7.80 6.71
C GLU A 17 28.41 -8.41 6.20
N SER A 18 28.86 -7.99 5.00
CA SER A 18 30.25 -8.19 4.54
C SER A 18 30.90 -6.84 4.28
N LYS A 19 32.01 -6.53 4.95
CA LYS A 19 32.86 -5.36 4.62
C LYS A 19 33.57 -5.62 3.29
N ARG A 20 33.44 -4.74 2.29
CA ARG A 20 34.20 -4.84 1.02
C ARG A 20 34.76 -3.48 0.60
N ASN A 21 36.05 -3.46 0.28
CA ASN A 21 36.76 -2.34 -0.36
C ASN A 21 36.99 -2.69 -1.84
N GLY A 22 36.60 -1.83 -2.77
CA GLY A 22 36.73 -2.00 -4.23
C GLY A 22 36.59 -0.67 -4.98
N PRO A 23 36.66 -0.65 -6.33
CA PRO A 23 36.63 0.58 -7.12
C PRO A 23 35.25 1.25 -7.12
N ALA A 24 35.21 2.58 -7.01
CA ALA A 24 34.04 3.37 -6.59
C ALA A 24 32.78 3.28 -7.50
N LEU A 25 32.92 3.03 -8.81
CA LEU A 25 31.80 3.04 -9.76
C LEU A 25 31.00 1.73 -9.78
N GLU A 26 31.65 0.56 -9.78
CA GLU A 26 30.98 -0.73 -9.54
C GLU A 26 30.53 -0.82 -8.06
N LEU A 27 31.34 -0.24 -7.16
CA LEU A 27 31.03 0.11 -5.77
C LEU A 27 29.59 0.58 -5.54
N LEU A 28 29.27 1.74 -6.12
CA LEU A 28 28.03 2.45 -5.90
C LEU A 28 26.78 1.65 -6.34
N SER A 29 26.86 0.98 -7.49
CA SER A 29 25.73 0.16 -7.98
C SER A 29 25.42 -1.03 -7.06
N VAL A 30 26.43 -1.66 -6.47
CA VAL A 30 26.27 -2.80 -5.54
C VAL A 30 25.82 -2.34 -4.14
N LEU A 31 26.16 -1.12 -3.74
CA LEU A 31 25.78 -0.54 -2.45
C LEU A 31 24.28 -0.18 -2.37
N ILE A 32 23.63 0.14 -3.50
CA ILE A 32 22.19 0.48 -3.53
C ILE A 32 21.30 -0.75 -3.25
N PHE A 33 21.78 -1.95 -3.55
CA PHE A 33 21.04 -3.21 -3.38
C PHE A 33 21.48 -4.02 -2.16
N SER A 34 22.36 -3.48 -1.30
CA SER A 34 22.79 -4.16 -0.08
C SER A 34 22.75 -3.23 1.14
N TRP A 35 22.58 -3.83 2.31
CA TRP A 35 22.74 -3.12 3.57
C TRP A 35 24.20 -2.66 3.71
N SER A 36 24.39 -1.41 4.11
CA SER A 36 25.73 -0.89 4.39
C SER A 36 25.72 0.11 5.55
N ALA A 37 26.86 0.18 6.24
CA ALA A 37 27.06 1.11 7.34
C ALA A 37 28.44 1.78 7.22
N ALA A 38 28.50 3.08 7.46
CA ALA A 38 29.72 3.89 7.40
C ALA A 38 29.89 4.73 8.67
N ILE A 39 31.07 4.70 9.27
CA ILE A 39 31.41 5.59 10.38
C ILE A 39 31.67 6.98 9.80
N ARG A 40 30.89 7.97 10.25
CA ARG A 40 31.04 9.37 9.84
C ARG A 40 31.84 10.19 10.82
N LYS A 41 31.70 9.91 12.12
CA LYS A 41 32.42 10.61 13.18
C LYS A 41 32.80 9.65 14.28
N THR A 42 33.97 9.86 14.85
CA THR A 42 34.43 9.15 16.04
C THR A 42 34.77 10.18 17.10
N GLU A 43 34.21 9.98 18.29
CA GLU A 43 34.56 10.73 19.50
C GLU A 43 35.05 9.73 20.55
N GLU A 44 35.51 10.22 21.70
CA GLU A 44 36.16 9.39 22.72
C GLU A 44 35.29 8.20 23.18
N LYS A 45 33.97 8.42 23.29
CA LYS A 45 32.99 7.42 23.78
C LYS A 45 31.78 7.25 22.87
N SER A 46 31.81 7.80 21.65
CA SER A 46 30.66 7.78 20.74
C SER A 46 31.10 7.55 19.29
N LEU A 47 30.23 6.92 18.51
CA LEU A 47 30.38 6.74 17.06
C LEU A 47 29.12 7.26 16.38
N LEU A 48 29.29 8.15 15.40
CA LEU A 48 28.22 8.47 14.45
C LEU A 48 28.33 7.50 13.29
N VAL A 49 27.32 6.64 13.13
CA VAL A 49 27.24 5.64 12.07
C VAL A 49 26.07 5.99 11.16
N GLU A 50 26.32 6.10 9.87
CA GLU A 50 25.28 6.17 8.85
C GLU A 50 24.98 4.77 8.36
N VAL A 51 23.70 4.39 8.36
CA VAL A 51 23.22 3.09 7.90
C VAL A 51 22.32 3.31 6.68
N MET A 52 22.60 2.60 5.60
CA MET A 52 21.86 2.67 4.35
C MET A 52 21.16 1.32 4.10
N ALA A 53 19.83 1.37 4.02
CA ALA A 53 19.01 0.24 3.62
C ALA A 53 18.99 0.10 2.10
N PRO A 54 18.92 -1.13 1.55
CA PRO A 54 18.79 -1.32 0.12
C PRO A 54 17.44 -0.80 -0.38
N VAL A 55 17.35 -0.39 -1.65
CA VAL A 55 16.09 0.06 -2.26
C VAL A 55 15.04 -1.05 -2.41
N THR A 56 15.51 -2.30 -2.33
CA THR A 56 14.67 -3.50 -2.30
C THR A 56 14.41 -3.99 -0.87
N CYS A 57 14.57 -3.13 0.14
CA CYS A 57 14.34 -3.51 1.53
C CYS A 57 12.87 -3.86 1.75
N ILE A 58 12.63 -4.88 2.58
CA ILE A 58 11.27 -5.27 2.96
C ILE A 58 10.63 -4.14 3.77
N VAL A 59 9.47 -3.68 3.30
CA VAL A 59 8.64 -2.74 4.05
C VAL A 59 8.03 -3.45 5.25
N GLY A 60 8.27 -2.91 6.44
CA GLY A 60 7.92 -3.61 7.67
C GLY A 60 8.53 -3.02 8.93
N SER A 61 8.26 -3.72 10.03
CA SER A 61 8.87 -3.48 11.35
C SER A 61 10.11 -4.35 11.52
N TRP A 62 11.19 -3.71 11.95
CA TRP A 62 12.54 -4.27 12.12
C TRP A 62 13.03 -4.05 13.55
N TYR A 63 13.85 -5.00 14.03
CA TYR A 63 14.66 -4.81 15.23
C TYR A 63 16.10 -4.53 14.84
N MET A 64 16.77 -3.68 15.60
CA MET A 64 18.19 -3.39 15.42
C MET A 64 19.00 -3.95 16.57
N ASP A 65 19.98 -4.79 16.24
CA ASP A 65 21.02 -5.25 17.15
C ASP A 65 22.36 -4.61 16.77
N VAL A 66 23.08 -4.15 17.78
CA VAL A 66 24.45 -3.64 17.65
C VAL A 66 25.37 -4.65 18.32
N ASP A 67 26.18 -5.32 17.51
CA ASP A 67 27.15 -6.31 17.95
C ASP A 67 28.55 -5.69 17.99
N SER A 68 29.23 -5.76 19.13
CA SER A 68 30.57 -5.22 19.32
C SER A 68 31.54 -6.30 19.80
N LYS A 69 32.71 -6.39 19.16
CA LYS A 69 33.79 -7.31 19.52
C LYS A 69 35.15 -6.63 19.48
N LEU A 70 35.98 -6.84 20.51
CA LEU A 70 37.37 -6.37 20.50
C LEU A 70 38.21 -7.19 19.52
N ARG A 71 38.98 -6.50 18.67
CA ARG A 71 39.73 -7.14 17.58
C ARG A 71 40.90 -8.00 18.07
N SER A 72 41.40 -7.75 19.28
CA SER A 72 42.59 -8.38 19.88
C SER A 72 42.30 -9.63 20.73
N ALA A 73 41.03 -9.93 21.00
CA ALA A 73 40.65 -11.06 21.85
C ALA A 73 39.94 -12.10 20.99
N MET A 74 40.67 -13.12 20.53
CA MET A 74 40.07 -14.24 19.79
C MET A 74 38.89 -14.85 20.57
N ASP A 75 38.98 -14.88 21.91
CA ASP A 75 38.01 -15.44 22.85
C ASP A 75 37.14 -14.42 23.60
N SER A 76 37.13 -13.12 23.26
CA SER A 76 36.18 -12.22 23.95
C SER A 76 34.76 -12.55 23.52
N SER A 77 33.89 -12.86 24.48
CA SER A 77 32.44 -12.76 24.30
C SER A 77 32.14 -11.32 23.90
N GLY A 78 31.68 -11.11 22.67
CA GLY A 78 31.22 -9.80 22.23
C GLY A 78 30.07 -9.29 23.10
N ALA A 79 29.73 -8.02 22.96
CA ALA A 79 28.51 -7.47 23.57
C ALA A 79 27.50 -7.17 22.47
N THR A 80 26.26 -7.62 22.67
CA THR A 80 25.10 -7.32 21.84
C THR A 80 24.20 -6.35 22.58
N TYR A 81 23.81 -5.27 21.91
CA TYR A 81 22.79 -4.34 22.38
C TYR A 81 21.61 -4.37 21.41
N THR A 82 20.42 -4.65 21.92
CA THR A 82 19.17 -4.56 21.15
C THR A 82 18.54 -3.20 21.38
N TYR A 83 18.29 -2.46 20.30
CA TYR A 83 17.53 -1.22 20.37
C TYR A 83 16.08 -1.53 20.78
N PRO A 84 15.53 -0.84 21.80
CA PRO A 84 14.26 -1.25 22.41
C PRO A 84 13.04 -1.02 21.52
N ASP A 85 13.10 -0.01 20.64
CA ASP A 85 11.97 0.38 19.81
C ASP A 85 12.05 -0.25 18.41
N PRO A 86 10.91 -0.59 17.78
CA PRO A 86 10.91 -1.05 16.41
C PRO A 86 11.35 0.07 15.45
N LEU A 87 12.13 -0.28 14.44
CA LEU A 87 12.41 0.57 13.29
C LEU A 87 11.45 0.22 12.16
N TYR A 88 10.77 1.23 11.63
CA TYR A 88 9.89 1.05 10.48
C TYR A 88 10.61 1.47 9.21
N ILE A 89 10.64 0.59 8.22
CA ILE A 89 11.16 0.87 6.89
C ILE A 89 9.98 0.82 5.93
N LEU A 90 9.83 1.86 5.14
CA LEU A 90 8.71 2.09 4.22
C LEU A 90 9.23 2.27 2.79
N PHE A 91 8.32 2.24 1.82
CA PHE A 91 8.65 2.65 0.46
C PHE A 91 9.11 4.11 0.42
N ASN A 92 10.01 4.45 -0.51
CA ASN A 92 10.66 5.76 -0.54
C ASN A 92 10.46 6.50 -1.88
N PRO A 93 9.39 7.30 -2.00
CA PRO A 93 9.12 8.11 -3.19
C PRO A 93 10.15 9.20 -3.51
N TRP A 94 11.09 9.47 -2.59
CA TRP A 94 12.17 10.45 -2.79
C TRP A 94 13.43 9.82 -3.39
N ASN A 95 13.58 8.50 -3.32
CA ASN A 95 14.75 7.81 -3.86
C ASN A 95 14.52 7.44 -5.33
N LYS A 96 15.37 7.92 -6.24
CA LYS A 96 15.29 7.69 -7.69
C LYS A 96 15.35 6.21 -8.09
N ASP A 97 15.99 5.42 -7.25
CA ASP A 97 16.21 4.00 -7.46
C ASP A 97 15.08 3.14 -6.86
N ASP A 98 14.15 3.74 -6.10
CA ASP A 98 12.96 3.05 -5.60
C ASP A 98 11.90 2.95 -6.70
N THR A 99 11.22 1.81 -6.77
CA THR A 99 10.13 1.52 -7.71
C THR A 99 8.97 2.51 -7.58
N VAL A 100 8.77 3.13 -6.40
CA VAL A 100 7.72 4.16 -6.20
C VAL A 100 8.21 5.60 -6.34
N TYR A 101 9.42 5.82 -6.89
CA TYR A 101 9.97 7.15 -7.07
C TYR A 101 9.03 8.08 -7.82
N MET A 102 8.77 9.25 -7.24
CA MET A 102 7.99 10.31 -7.88
C MET A 102 8.83 11.57 -7.96
N GLU A 103 9.24 11.97 -9.16
CA GLU A 103 10.15 13.12 -9.36
C GLU A 103 9.56 14.46 -8.89
N ASN A 104 8.27 14.67 -9.13
CA ASN A 104 7.59 15.92 -8.77
C ASN A 104 7.44 16.06 -7.24
N ALA A 105 8.03 17.11 -6.67
CA ALA A 105 7.97 17.40 -5.24
C ALA A 105 6.55 17.74 -4.73
N GLU A 106 5.77 18.49 -5.50
CA GLU A 106 4.36 18.78 -5.18
C GLU A 106 3.53 17.50 -5.22
N GLY A 107 3.83 16.61 -6.17
CA GLY A 107 3.23 15.28 -6.23
C GLY A 107 3.55 14.44 -4.98
N ARG A 108 4.80 14.44 -4.51
CA ARG A 108 5.16 13.74 -3.25
C ARG A 108 4.43 14.33 -2.05
N PHE A 109 4.28 15.64 -1.98
CA PHE A 109 3.50 16.27 -0.92
C PHE A 109 2.02 15.83 -0.99
N GLU A 110 1.38 15.96 -2.14
CA GLU A 110 -0.05 15.67 -2.31
C GLU A 110 -0.39 14.18 -2.18
N TYR A 111 0.42 13.31 -2.78
CA TYR A 111 0.10 11.88 -2.91
C TYR A 111 0.70 11.01 -1.82
N VAL A 112 1.58 11.56 -0.98
CA VAL A 112 2.17 10.86 0.18
C VAL A 112 1.84 11.58 1.47
N LEU A 113 2.20 12.86 1.61
CA LEU A 113 2.18 13.58 2.89
C LEU A 113 0.83 14.23 3.24
N ALA A 114 0.00 14.57 2.26
CA ALA A 114 -1.28 15.22 2.53
C ALA A 114 -2.21 14.27 3.31
N HIS A 115 -2.56 14.66 4.53
CA HIS A 115 -3.35 13.83 5.45
C HIS A 115 -4.87 13.98 5.25
N THR A 116 -5.29 14.94 4.43
CA THR A 116 -6.69 15.17 4.00
C THR A 116 -6.75 15.25 2.48
N GLY A 117 -7.94 15.04 1.93
CA GLY A 117 -8.21 15.22 0.51
C GLY A 117 -9.70 15.39 0.25
N ILE A 118 -10.05 15.41 -1.04
CA ILE A 118 -11.44 15.49 -1.50
C ILE A 118 -11.75 14.22 -2.28
N ILE A 119 -12.84 13.56 -1.94
CA ILE A 119 -13.42 12.49 -2.76
C ILE A 119 -14.66 13.06 -3.44
N TRP A 120 -14.69 13.02 -4.77
CA TRP A 120 -15.82 13.50 -5.54
C TRP A 120 -16.94 12.45 -5.53
N ARG A 121 -18.15 12.88 -5.18
CA ARG A 121 -19.37 12.05 -5.17
C ARG A 121 -20.46 12.74 -6.01
N GLY A 122 -21.69 12.23 -5.94
CA GLY A 122 -22.85 12.83 -6.60
C GLY A 122 -23.07 12.25 -7.99
N SER A 123 -23.40 13.08 -8.95
CA SER A 123 -23.61 12.70 -10.35
C SER A 123 -22.78 13.60 -11.27
N TYR A 124 -22.60 13.21 -12.53
CA TYR A 124 -21.84 13.98 -13.51
C TYR A 124 -22.29 15.45 -13.65
N ASN A 125 -23.57 15.73 -13.41
CA ASN A 125 -24.19 17.06 -13.47
C ASN A 125 -24.38 17.73 -12.10
N SER A 126 -24.04 17.03 -11.01
CA SER A 126 -24.13 17.55 -9.63
C SER A 126 -22.96 16.99 -8.82
N LEU A 127 -21.77 17.51 -9.13
CA LEU A 127 -20.52 17.11 -8.48
C LEU A 127 -20.55 17.54 -7.01
N ARG A 128 -20.28 16.59 -6.11
CA ARG A 128 -20.25 16.85 -4.66
C ARG A 128 -18.85 16.61 -4.10
N PRO A 129 -18.05 17.66 -3.85
CA PRO A 129 -16.77 17.51 -3.17
C PRO A 129 -17.03 17.06 -1.73
N SER A 130 -16.39 15.97 -1.32
CA SER A 130 -16.56 15.39 0.01
C SER A 130 -15.21 15.32 0.70
N PRO A 131 -14.94 16.21 1.68
CA PRO A 131 -13.70 16.19 2.44
C PRO A 131 -13.52 14.83 3.12
N TRP A 132 -12.28 14.35 3.11
CA TRP A 132 -11.91 13.07 3.72
C TRP A 132 -10.57 13.20 4.44
N LYS A 133 -10.53 12.80 5.72
CA LYS A 133 -9.28 12.72 6.49
C LYS A 133 -8.68 11.32 6.33
N TYR A 134 -7.69 11.17 5.46
CA TYR A 134 -6.94 9.92 5.33
C TYR A 134 -6.29 9.55 6.66
N GLY A 135 -5.65 10.51 7.35
CA GLY A 135 -5.13 10.32 8.70
C GLY A 135 -4.11 9.17 8.82
N HIS A 136 -3.27 8.97 7.81
CA HIS A 136 -2.32 7.86 7.78
C HIS A 136 -1.12 8.03 8.75
N PHE A 137 -0.97 9.21 9.34
CA PHE A 137 -0.01 9.50 10.43
C PHE A 137 -0.64 9.42 11.83
N GLU A 138 -1.93 9.09 11.94
CA GLU A 138 -2.60 8.98 13.23
C GLU A 138 -2.14 7.72 13.98
N GLU A 139 -2.31 7.74 15.30
CA GLU A 139 -1.89 6.66 16.19
C GLU A 139 -2.43 5.30 15.72
N ASN A 140 -1.58 4.26 15.77
CA ASN A 140 -1.88 2.88 15.41
C ASN A 140 -2.26 2.64 13.93
N VAL A 141 -2.26 3.66 13.07
CA VAL A 141 -2.61 3.47 11.65
C VAL A 141 -1.50 2.75 10.91
N LEU A 142 -0.23 3.14 11.10
CA LEU A 142 0.90 2.44 10.48
C LEU A 142 0.97 0.97 10.93
N ASP A 143 0.85 0.70 12.24
CA ASP A 143 0.84 -0.66 12.77
C ASP A 143 -0.33 -1.49 12.22
N CYS A 144 -1.49 -0.85 12.02
CA CYS A 144 -2.60 -1.49 11.33
C CYS A 144 -2.24 -1.85 9.89
N CYS A 145 -1.62 -0.95 9.14
CA CYS A 145 -1.22 -1.21 7.76
C CYS A 145 -0.23 -2.38 7.67
N LEU A 146 0.76 -2.42 8.56
CA LEU A 146 1.72 -3.53 8.62
C LEU A 146 1.07 -4.86 9.04
N HIS A 147 0.10 -4.81 9.95
CA HIS A 147 -0.71 -5.97 10.31
C HIS A 147 -1.54 -6.48 9.12
N LEU A 148 -2.09 -5.57 8.30
CA LEU A 148 -2.81 -5.95 7.08
C LEU A 148 -1.92 -6.67 6.07
N LEU A 149 -0.65 -6.27 5.93
CA LEU A 149 0.29 -6.97 5.04
C LEU A 149 0.62 -8.38 5.54
N ARG A 150 0.87 -8.53 6.85
CA ARG A 150 1.48 -9.75 7.40
C ARG A 150 0.48 -10.77 7.94
N ASN A 151 -0.64 -10.30 8.49
CA ASN A 151 -1.55 -11.13 9.28
C ASN A 151 -2.90 -11.36 8.59
N VAL A 152 -3.30 -10.44 7.70
CA VAL A 152 -4.53 -10.53 6.90
C VAL A 152 -4.14 -10.90 5.47
N GLY A 153 -4.75 -11.93 4.88
CA GLY A 153 -4.34 -12.52 3.59
C GLY A 153 -2.93 -13.14 3.56
N LYS A 154 -2.06 -12.82 4.54
CA LYS A 154 -0.71 -13.39 4.76
C LYS A 154 0.22 -13.27 3.54
N LEU A 155 0.45 -12.04 3.06
CA LEU A 155 1.44 -11.78 2.01
C LEU A 155 2.79 -12.39 2.41
N PRO A 156 3.56 -13.05 1.51
CA PRO A 156 4.90 -13.52 1.85
C PRO A 156 5.86 -12.38 2.23
N VAL A 157 6.84 -12.63 3.11
CA VAL A 157 7.74 -11.59 3.65
C VAL A 157 8.51 -10.89 2.53
N GLN A 158 9.01 -11.67 1.58
CA GLN A 158 9.79 -11.18 0.45
C GLN A 158 8.94 -10.33 -0.49
N ALA A 159 7.64 -10.64 -0.61
CA ALA A 159 6.70 -9.88 -1.43
C ALA A 159 6.38 -8.49 -0.84
N CYS A 160 6.64 -8.26 0.46
CA CYS A 160 6.49 -6.94 1.07
C CYS A 160 7.53 -5.91 0.57
N ALA A 161 8.55 -6.31 -0.19
CA ALA A 161 9.49 -5.40 -0.85
C ALA A 161 9.01 -4.92 -2.24
N ASP A 162 7.96 -5.55 -2.80
CA ASP A 162 7.48 -5.26 -4.15
C ASP A 162 6.16 -4.46 -4.09
N PRO A 163 6.13 -3.19 -4.55
CA PRO A 163 4.93 -2.38 -4.50
C PRO A 163 3.79 -2.92 -5.39
N VAL A 164 4.08 -3.70 -6.43
CA VAL A 164 3.07 -4.33 -7.30
C VAL A 164 2.31 -5.39 -6.49
N LEU A 165 3.05 -6.27 -5.81
CA LEU A 165 2.46 -7.32 -4.97
C LEU A 165 1.76 -6.72 -3.74
N VAL A 166 2.35 -5.69 -3.12
CA VAL A 166 1.74 -4.98 -2.00
C VAL A 166 0.44 -4.29 -2.43
N ALA A 167 0.41 -3.60 -3.56
CA ALA A 167 -0.79 -2.92 -4.05
C ALA A 167 -1.93 -3.91 -4.36
N ARG A 168 -1.61 -5.04 -5.00
CA ARG A 168 -2.57 -6.12 -5.22
C ARG A 168 -3.12 -6.66 -3.90
N HIS A 169 -2.24 -6.93 -2.93
CA HIS A 169 -2.63 -7.41 -1.60
C HIS A 169 -3.54 -6.43 -0.87
N ILE A 170 -3.23 -5.13 -0.89
CA ILE A 170 -4.05 -4.07 -0.29
C ILE A 170 -5.46 -4.08 -0.87
N SER A 171 -5.62 -4.24 -2.19
CA SER A 171 -6.95 -4.29 -2.82
C SER A 171 -7.81 -5.45 -2.30
N ALA A 172 -7.18 -6.57 -1.91
CA ALA A 172 -7.87 -7.73 -1.34
C ALA A 172 -8.22 -7.54 0.15
N VAL A 173 -7.26 -7.07 0.96
CA VAL A 173 -7.41 -7.08 2.43
C VAL A 173 -8.15 -5.87 3.00
N VAL A 174 -8.40 -4.84 2.19
CA VAL A 174 -9.24 -3.72 2.62
C VAL A 174 -10.73 -4.10 2.63
N ASN A 175 -11.17 -5.02 1.77
CA ASN A 175 -12.52 -5.58 1.86
C ASN A 175 -12.55 -6.88 2.68
N SER A 176 -13.71 -7.20 3.24
CA SER A 176 -13.87 -8.36 4.12
C SER A 176 -14.49 -9.58 3.46
N SER A 177 -14.60 -9.63 2.12
CA SER A 177 -15.34 -10.69 1.44
C SER A 177 -14.69 -12.07 1.62
N ASP A 178 -13.36 -12.12 1.60
CA ASP A 178 -12.61 -13.39 1.65
C ASP A 178 -11.81 -13.57 2.96
N ASP A 179 -11.05 -12.55 3.38
CA ASP A 179 -9.97 -12.69 4.38
C ASP A 179 -10.22 -11.97 5.73
N GLN A 180 -11.47 -11.75 6.15
CA GLN A 180 -11.78 -10.94 7.34
C GLN A 180 -11.10 -9.55 7.33
N GLY A 181 -10.95 -8.96 6.13
CA GLY A 181 -10.32 -7.66 5.91
C GLY A 181 -11.07 -6.48 6.54
N VAL A 182 -10.61 -5.27 6.22
CA VAL A 182 -10.93 -4.07 7.02
C VAL A 182 -12.42 -3.73 7.05
N LEU A 183 -13.07 -3.70 5.89
CA LEU A 183 -14.41 -3.13 5.72
C LEU A 183 -15.40 -4.12 5.14
N MET A 184 -16.59 -4.15 5.72
CA MET A 184 -17.74 -4.87 5.19
C MET A 184 -18.60 -3.95 4.33
N GLY A 185 -18.81 -4.32 3.07
CA GLY A 185 -19.66 -3.58 2.14
C GLY A 185 -21.15 -3.69 2.48
N ASN A 186 -21.91 -2.60 2.33
CA ASN A 186 -23.37 -2.65 2.40
C ASN A 186 -24.00 -1.53 1.55
N TRP A 187 -24.76 -1.93 0.53
CA TRP A 187 -25.48 -1.06 -0.40
C TRP A 187 -26.99 -1.05 -0.19
N THR A 188 -27.47 -1.70 0.88
CA THR A 188 -28.88 -1.60 1.30
C THR A 188 -29.16 -0.28 2.02
N SER A 189 -30.42 -0.03 2.35
CA SER A 189 -30.83 1.11 3.19
C SER A 189 -30.75 0.83 4.70
N ASN A 190 -30.42 -0.41 5.11
CA ASN A 190 -30.38 -0.81 6.52
C ASN A 190 -28.94 -1.00 7.00
N PHE A 191 -28.50 -0.12 7.90
CA PHE A 191 -27.16 -0.14 8.48
C PHE A 191 -27.17 -0.60 9.95
N ALA A 192 -28.17 -1.35 10.38
CA ALA A 192 -28.24 -1.91 11.73
C ALA A 192 -26.96 -2.70 12.08
N GLY A 193 -26.47 -2.51 13.30
CA GLY A 193 -25.24 -3.15 13.80
C GLY A 193 -23.93 -2.55 13.28
N GLY A 194 -23.97 -1.40 12.59
CA GLY A 194 -22.79 -0.71 12.09
C GLY A 194 -23.00 0.79 11.92
N VAL A 195 -22.05 1.44 11.27
CA VAL A 195 -22.08 2.86 10.89
C VAL A 195 -22.52 2.98 9.45
N SER A 196 -23.39 3.94 9.16
CA SER A 196 -23.79 4.24 7.79
C SER A 196 -22.59 4.71 6.97
N PRO A 197 -22.36 4.21 5.74
CA PRO A 197 -21.22 4.60 4.90
C PRO A 197 -21.06 6.11 4.68
N VAL A 198 -22.16 6.87 4.69
CA VAL A 198 -22.15 8.32 4.51
C VAL A 198 -21.71 9.10 5.76
N SER A 199 -21.70 8.47 6.94
CA SER A 199 -21.30 9.09 8.20
C SER A 199 -19.79 9.12 8.40
N TRP A 200 -19.03 8.29 7.67
CA TRP A 200 -17.58 8.32 7.73
C TRP A 200 -17.02 9.61 7.13
N THR A 201 -16.05 10.20 7.83
CA THR A 201 -15.35 11.43 7.40
C THR A 201 -13.84 11.21 7.23
N GLY A 202 -13.35 9.99 7.43
CA GLY A 202 -11.94 9.67 7.36
C GLY A 202 -11.64 8.18 7.56
N SER A 203 -10.41 7.79 7.21
CA SER A 203 -9.97 6.39 7.24
C SER A 203 -9.46 5.96 8.63
N HIS A 204 -8.83 6.87 9.36
CA HIS A 204 -8.20 6.54 10.65
C HIS A 204 -9.13 5.89 11.69
N PRO A 205 -10.41 6.28 11.88
CA PRO A 205 -11.27 5.64 12.88
C PRO A 205 -11.62 4.20 12.48
N ILE A 206 -11.77 3.96 11.17
CA ILE A 206 -12.04 2.63 10.61
C ILE A 206 -10.82 1.72 10.85
N LEU A 207 -9.63 2.19 10.48
CA LEU A 207 -8.38 1.43 10.65
C LEU A 207 -8.08 1.18 12.13
N GLN A 208 -8.27 2.17 13.00
CA GLN A 208 -8.08 2.00 14.45
C GLN A 208 -9.09 1.01 15.05
N GLN A 209 -10.37 1.08 14.65
CA GLN A 209 -11.38 0.14 15.10
C GLN A 209 -11.06 -1.29 14.63
N PHE A 210 -10.70 -1.46 13.36
CA PHE A 210 -10.25 -2.73 12.82
C PHE A 210 -9.04 -3.26 13.59
N PHE A 211 -8.02 -2.43 13.79
CA PHE A 211 -6.80 -2.82 14.48
C PHE A 211 -7.03 -3.24 15.92
N LYS A 212 -7.93 -2.55 16.63
CA LYS A 212 -8.30 -2.86 18.01
C LYS A 212 -9.09 -4.16 18.12
N THR A 213 -10.03 -4.40 17.20
CA THR A 213 -10.98 -5.50 17.31
C THR A 213 -10.58 -6.75 16.53
N LYS A 214 -9.68 -6.59 15.54
CA LYS A 214 -9.30 -7.60 14.54
C LYS A 214 -10.50 -8.19 13.80
N ARG A 215 -11.54 -7.37 13.60
CA ARG A 215 -12.80 -7.75 12.97
C ARG A 215 -13.21 -6.71 11.93
N PRO A 216 -13.86 -7.12 10.82
CA PRO A 216 -14.37 -6.19 9.82
C PRO A 216 -15.24 -5.08 10.41
N VAL A 217 -15.01 -3.86 9.97
CA VAL A 217 -15.78 -2.67 10.34
C VAL A 217 -16.99 -2.54 9.42
N LYS A 218 -18.15 -2.33 10.03
CA LYS A 218 -19.44 -2.17 9.34
C LYS A 218 -19.81 -0.69 9.31
N TYR A 219 -20.14 -0.06 8.18
CA TYR A 219 -20.11 -0.54 6.80
C TYR A 219 -19.38 0.45 5.88
N GLY A 220 -19.01 -0.02 4.69
CA GLY A 220 -18.40 0.78 3.63
C GLY A 220 -19.16 0.70 2.30
N GLN A 221 -18.93 1.71 1.45
CA GLN A 221 -19.24 1.72 0.02
C GLN A 221 -18.00 2.21 -0.73
N CYS A 222 -18.02 2.26 -2.06
CA CYS A 222 -16.83 2.49 -2.91
C CYS A 222 -15.92 3.64 -2.43
N TRP A 223 -16.46 4.83 -2.11
CA TRP A 223 -15.65 5.96 -1.62
C TRP A 223 -15.01 5.70 -0.24
N VAL A 224 -15.64 4.91 0.61
CA VAL A 224 -15.08 4.52 1.92
C VAL A 224 -13.94 3.53 1.72
N PHE A 225 -14.12 2.53 0.85
CA PHE A 225 -13.04 1.61 0.46
C PHE A 225 -11.87 2.37 -0.15
N ALA A 226 -12.12 3.29 -1.08
CA ALA A 226 -11.09 4.09 -1.70
C ALA A 226 -10.37 5.01 -0.71
N GLY A 227 -11.11 5.63 0.22
CA GLY A 227 -10.52 6.44 1.29
C GLY A 227 -9.59 5.63 2.18
N VAL A 228 -10.01 4.43 2.61
CA VAL A 228 -9.17 3.53 3.42
C VAL A 228 -7.95 3.05 2.64
N THR A 229 -8.14 2.63 1.38
CA THR A 229 -7.05 2.16 0.51
C THR A 229 -5.98 3.23 0.30
N THR A 230 -6.38 4.49 0.06
CA THR A 230 -5.42 5.62 -0.04
C THR A 230 -4.65 5.80 1.26
N ALA A 231 -5.31 5.72 2.41
CA ALA A 231 -4.64 5.86 3.70
C ALA A 231 -3.61 4.74 3.94
N VAL A 232 -3.95 3.50 3.59
CA VAL A 232 -3.03 2.35 3.71
C VAL A 232 -1.82 2.50 2.78
N CYS A 233 -2.05 2.86 1.51
CA CYS A 233 -0.96 3.06 0.55
C CYS A 233 -0.01 4.19 1.01
N ARG A 234 -0.57 5.34 1.42
CA ARG A 234 0.22 6.49 1.89
C ARG A 234 0.99 6.18 3.18
N ALA A 235 0.38 5.44 4.13
CA ALA A 235 1.07 5.01 5.35
C ALA A 235 2.31 4.15 5.05
N LEU A 236 2.25 3.33 3.99
CA LEU A 236 3.34 2.45 3.57
C LEU A 236 4.37 3.16 2.67
N GLY A 237 4.14 4.43 2.32
CA GLY A 237 5.02 5.20 1.44
C GLY A 237 4.73 5.04 -0.06
N ILE A 238 3.62 4.41 -0.45
CA ILE A 238 3.20 4.33 -1.86
C ILE A 238 2.37 5.57 -2.21
N PRO A 239 2.79 6.41 -3.17
CA PRO A 239 2.01 7.58 -3.56
C PRO A 239 0.66 7.14 -4.14
N ALA A 240 -0.43 7.69 -3.62
CA ALA A 240 -1.78 7.23 -3.95
C ALA A 240 -2.79 8.39 -4.05
N ARG A 241 -3.78 8.24 -4.92
CA ARG A 241 -4.92 9.15 -5.06
C ARG A 241 -6.23 8.39 -5.27
N THR A 242 -7.34 9.02 -4.88
CA THR A 242 -8.68 8.55 -5.22
C THR A 242 -9.11 9.08 -6.59
N VAL A 243 -9.83 8.28 -7.35
CA VAL A 243 -10.39 8.65 -8.65
C VAL A 243 -11.87 8.35 -8.65
N THR A 244 -12.68 9.31 -9.09
CA THR A 244 -14.13 9.14 -9.25
C THR A 244 -14.45 9.03 -10.74
N ASN A 245 -15.09 7.94 -11.12
CA ASN A 245 -15.68 7.76 -12.44
C ASN A 245 -17.19 7.93 -12.36
N TYR A 246 -17.74 8.82 -13.18
CA TYR A 246 -19.19 9.02 -13.29
C TYR A 246 -19.74 8.15 -14.40
N TYR A 247 -20.97 7.66 -14.26
CA TYR A 247 -21.53 6.64 -15.17
C TYR A 247 -20.62 5.40 -15.27
N SER A 248 -20.23 4.87 -14.11
CA SER A 248 -19.33 3.72 -14.08
C SER A 248 -20.10 2.46 -14.41
N ALA A 249 -19.80 1.88 -15.57
CA ALA A 249 -20.24 0.55 -15.94
C ALA A 249 -19.63 -0.49 -15.00
N HIS A 250 -20.45 -1.44 -14.57
CA HIS A 250 -20.04 -2.68 -13.92
C HIS A 250 -20.48 -3.84 -14.83
N ASP A 251 -19.51 -4.32 -15.62
CA ASP A 251 -19.65 -5.42 -16.58
C ASP A 251 -19.33 -6.74 -15.88
N THR A 252 -20.34 -7.60 -15.76
CA THR A 252 -20.26 -8.89 -15.06
C THR A 252 -19.75 -10.02 -15.96
N HIS A 253 -19.54 -9.75 -17.25
CA HIS A 253 -19.20 -10.76 -18.26
C HIS A 253 -17.81 -10.55 -18.89
N ALA A 254 -17.07 -9.51 -18.49
CA ALA A 254 -15.80 -9.11 -19.10
C ALA A 254 -15.91 -8.95 -20.63
N SER A 255 -17.06 -8.46 -21.08
CA SER A 255 -17.45 -8.28 -22.48
C SER A 255 -17.02 -6.93 -23.05
N ALA A 256 -16.64 -5.98 -22.18
CA ALA A 256 -16.46 -4.55 -22.49
C ALA A 256 -17.75 -3.87 -23.01
N THR A 257 -18.90 -4.48 -22.76
CA THR A 257 -20.25 -3.97 -23.05
C THR A 257 -21.11 -4.01 -21.78
N VAL A 258 -22.18 -3.22 -21.77
CA VAL A 258 -23.22 -3.27 -20.71
C VAL A 258 -24.53 -3.59 -21.39
N ASP A 259 -25.12 -4.74 -21.05
CA ASP A 259 -26.38 -5.17 -21.64
C ASP A 259 -27.57 -4.74 -20.76
N GLN A 260 -28.53 -4.06 -21.38
CA GLN A 260 -29.77 -3.62 -20.71
C GLN A 260 -31.01 -4.18 -21.41
N PHE A 261 -31.73 -5.02 -20.69
CA PHE A 261 -32.96 -5.67 -21.08
C PHE A 261 -34.17 -4.91 -20.51
N TYR A 262 -35.08 -4.56 -21.42
CA TYR A 262 -36.35 -3.90 -21.12
C TYR A 262 -37.50 -4.77 -21.64
N ASP A 263 -38.62 -4.77 -20.93
CA ASP A 263 -39.86 -5.38 -21.42
C ASP A 263 -40.57 -4.48 -22.44
N ASP A 264 -41.65 -4.99 -23.04
CA ASP A 264 -42.44 -4.27 -24.04
C ASP A 264 -43.06 -2.95 -23.52
N ASN A 265 -43.08 -2.75 -22.19
CA ASN A 265 -43.56 -1.52 -21.54
C ASN A 265 -42.43 -0.55 -21.19
N GLY A 266 -41.18 -0.86 -21.57
CA GLY A 266 -39.99 -0.08 -21.25
C GLY A 266 -39.53 -0.20 -19.78
N LYS A 267 -39.99 -1.22 -19.05
CA LYS A 267 -39.54 -1.49 -17.67
C LYS A 267 -38.32 -2.40 -17.68
N THR A 268 -37.36 -2.14 -16.81
CA THR A 268 -36.15 -2.95 -16.67
C THR A 268 -36.49 -4.37 -16.24
N VAL A 269 -35.88 -5.36 -16.91
CA VAL A 269 -36.02 -6.78 -16.55
C VAL A 269 -34.90 -7.15 -15.58
N GLU A 270 -35.13 -6.96 -14.28
CA GLU A 270 -34.11 -7.14 -13.22
C GLU A 270 -33.39 -8.50 -13.26
N LYS A 271 -34.07 -9.57 -13.68
CA LYS A 271 -33.46 -10.91 -13.74
C LYS A 271 -32.43 -11.09 -14.86
N LEU A 272 -32.49 -10.25 -15.90
CA LEU A 272 -31.58 -10.29 -17.05
C LEU A 272 -30.50 -9.19 -16.96
N ASN A 273 -30.77 -8.11 -16.23
CA ASN A 273 -29.86 -6.99 -16.02
C ASN A 273 -28.92 -7.26 -14.83
N THR A 274 -27.91 -8.11 -15.06
CA THR A 274 -26.83 -8.32 -14.07
C THR A 274 -25.79 -7.21 -14.11
N ASP A 275 -25.57 -6.60 -15.28
CA ASP A 275 -24.74 -5.41 -15.41
C ASP A 275 -25.44 -4.19 -14.80
N SER A 276 -24.65 -3.28 -14.23
CA SER A 276 -25.20 -2.05 -13.62
C SER A 276 -24.38 -0.83 -14.00
N ILE A 277 -25.05 0.31 -14.13
CA ILE A 277 -24.39 1.60 -14.30
C ILE A 277 -24.53 2.36 -12.99
N TRP A 278 -23.41 2.54 -12.32
CA TRP A 278 -23.33 3.30 -11.09
C TRP A 278 -23.30 4.79 -11.40
N ASN A 279 -24.07 5.58 -10.64
CA ASN A 279 -24.03 7.05 -10.75
C ASN A 279 -22.60 7.59 -10.67
N PHE A 280 -21.83 7.02 -9.74
CA PHE A 280 -20.39 7.16 -9.67
C PHE A 280 -19.79 5.92 -9.00
N HIS A 281 -18.53 5.64 -9.33
CA HIS A 281 -17.70 4.67 -8.64
C HIS A 281 -16.36 5.32 -8.27
N VAL A 282 -15.76 4.87 -7.18
CA VAL A 282 -14.49 5.42 -6.69
C VAL A 282 -13.50 4.28 -6.47
N TRP A 283 -12.32 4.42 -7.08
CA TRP A 283 -11.18 3.53 -6.90
C TRP A 283 -9.92 4.32 -6.60
N ASN A 284 -8.77 3.66 -6.61
CA ASN A 284 -7.48 4.26 -6.32
C ASN A 284 -6.53 4.14 -7.51
N GLU A 285 -5.68 5.14 -7.66
CA GLU A 285 -4.47 5.03 -8.46
C GLU A 285 -3.26 5.12 -7.55
N VAL A 286 -2.31 4.21 -7.74
CA VAL A 286 -1.04 4.15 -7.01
C VAL A 286 0.12 4.33 -7.98
N TRP A 287 1.15 5.07 -7.58
CA TRP A 287 2.29 5.39 -8.44
C TRP A 287 3.43 4.39 -8.24
N MET A 288 3.83 3.72 -9.31
CA MET A 288 4.99 2.82 -9.32
C MET A 288 5.46 2.52 -10.75
N LYS A 289 6.71 2.06 -10.86
CA LYS A 289 7.20 1.38 -12.06
C LYS A 289 6.61 -0.03 -12.16
N ARG A 290 6.56 -0.58 -13.37
CA ARG A 290 6.01 -1.90 -13.73
C ARG A 290 7.04 -2.76 -14.46
N PRO A 291 8.14 -3.15 -13.78
CA PRO A 291 9.16 -4.00 -14.40
C PRO A 291 8.61 -5.35 -14.86
N ASP A 292 7.52 -5.82 -14.25
CA ASP A 292 6.79 -7.03 -14.60
C ASP A 292 6.10 -6.96 -15.98
N LEU A 293 5.76 -5.76 -16.46
CA LEU A 293 5.15 -5.56 -17.78
C LEU A 293 6.17 -5.42 -18.91
N GLY A 294 7.46 -5.28 -18.59
CA GLY A 294 8.55 -5.19 -19.57
C GLY A 294 8.52 -3.95 -20.48
N LYS A 295 7.62 -2.99 -20.24
CA LYS A 295 7.45 -1.76 -21.01
C LYS A 295 7.40 -0.55 -20.07
N GLU A 296 8.46 0.27 -20.07
CA GLU A 296 8.55 1.48 -19.23
C GLU A 296 7.42 2.48 -19.48
N GLU A 297 6.82 2.45 -20.68
CA GLU A 297 5.67 3.30 -21.00
C GLU A 297 4.49 3.06 -20.06
N TYR A 298 4.35 1.88 -19.44
CA TYR A 298 3.28 1.54 -18.50
C TYR A 298 3.56 1.91 -17.04
N ASP A 299 4.74 2.48 -16.76
CA ASP A 299 5.06 3.07 -15.47
C ASP A 299 4.16 4.27 -15.15
N GLY A 300 4.03 4.56 -13.86
CA GLY A 300 3.26 5.69 -13.33
C GLY A 300 2.01 5.22 -12.60
N TRP A 301 0.86 5.81 -12.90
CA TRP A 301 -0.41 5.50 -12.23
C TRP A 301 -0.95 4.11 -12.60
N GLN A 302 -1.20 3.31 -11.57
CA GLN A 302 -1.80 1.97 -11.67
C GLN A 302 -3.13 1.96 -10.91
N VAL A 303 -4.19 1.50 -11.55
CA VAL A 303 -5.52 1.32 -10.95
C VAL A 303 -5.49 0.14 -9.99
N ILE A 304 -5.92 0.35 -8.76
CA ILE A 304 -6.35 -0.69 -7.83
C ILE A 304 -7.74 -0.37 -7.31
N ASP A 305 -8.57 -1.39 -7.12
CA ASP A 305 -9.92 -1.22 -6.57
C ASP A 305 -10.18 -2.26 -5.49
N ALA A 306 -10.40 -1.76 -4.27
CA ALA A 306 -10.71 -2.59 -3.11
C ALA A 306 -12.22 -2.82 -2.93
N THR A 307 -13.07 -2.24 -3.77
CA THR A 307 -14.50 -2.49 -3.72
C THR A 307 -14.77 -3.89 -4.27
N PRO A 308 -15.40 -4.79 -3.50
CA PRO A 308 -15.65 -6.16 -3.96
C PRO A 308 -16.73 -6.16 -5.04
N GLN A 309 -16.29 -6.16 -6.30
CA GLN A 309 -17.11 -6.21 -7.51
C GLN A 309 -16.97 -7.59 -8.15
N GLU A 310 -15.83 -7.83 -8.80
CA GLU A 310 -15.51 -9.09 -9.47
C GLU A 310 -14.32 -9.80 -8.79
N MET A 311 -14.25 -11.11 -8.96
CA MET A 311 -13.14 -11.92 -8.46
C MET A 311 -11.99 -11.96 -9.47
N SER A 312 -10.76 -11.73 -9.01
CA SER A 312 -9.53 -11.95 -9.78
C SER A 312 -8.74 -13.11 -9.16
N GLY A 313 -8.61 -14.22 -9.89
CA GLY A 313 -7.95 -15.42 -9.36
C GLY A 313 -8.68 -16.05 -8.16
N GLY A 314 -10.00 -15.88 -8.09
CA GLY A 314 -10.85 -16.41 -7.01
C GLY A 314 -10.90 -15.55 -5.74
N ILE A 315 -10.34 -14.33 -5.77
CA ILE A 315 -10.32 -13.39 -4.64
C ILE A 315 -10.89 -12.04 -5.10
N PHE A 316 -11.72 -11.40 -4.29
CA PHE A 316 -12.22 -10.04 -4.53
C PHE A 316 -11.09 -9.02 -4.42
N SER A 317 -10.42 -8.80 -5.55
CA SER A 317 -9.27 -7.92 -5.70
C SER A 317 -9.19 -7.44 -7.14
N CYS A 318 -8.72 -6.22 -7.36
CA CYS A 318 -8.57 -5.65 -8.69
C CYS A 318 -7.30 -4.80 -8.80
N GLY A 319 -6.54 -5.03 -9.87
CA GLY A 319 -5.27 -4.36 -10.16
C GLY A 319 -4.02 -5.06 -9.58
N PRO A 320 -2.85 -4.38 -9.65
CA PRO A 320 -2.63 -3.07 -10.28
C PRO A 320 -2.67 -3.12 -11.82
N ALA A 321 -3.53 -2.32 -12.45
CA ALA A 321 -3.63 -2.20 -13.91
C ALA A 321 -3.09 -0.84 -14.39
N SER A 322 -2.22 -0.82 -15.41
CA SER A 322 -1.64 0.44 -15.89
C SER A 322 -2.70 1.32 -16.55
N VAL A 323 -2.88 2.55 -16.06
CA VAL A 323 -3.82 3.53 -16.64
C VAL A 323 -3.50 3.80 -18.12
N LYS A 324 -2.21 3.78 -18.47
CA LYS A 324 -1.78 3.99 -19.86
C LYS A 324 -2.08 2.78 -20.75
N ALA A 325 -1.91 1.56 -20.25
CA ALA A 325 -2.29 0.35 -20.99
C ALA A 325 -3.81 0.30 -21.21
N VAL A 326 -4.61 0.59 -20.18
CA VAL A 326 -6.08 0.71 -20.29
C VAL A 326 -6.47 1.77 -21.34
N LYS A 327 -5.82 2.94 -21.32
CA LYS A 327 -6.05 3.99 -22.32
C LYS A 327 -5.69 3.55 -23.74
N ALA A 328 -4.67 2.71 -23.90
CA ALA A 328 -4.26 2.15 -25.18
C ALA A 328 -5.13 0.97 -25.66
N GLY A 329 -6.02 0.46 -24.80
CA GLY A 329 -6.81 -0.74 -25.08
C GLY A 329 -6.01 -2.05 -25.00
N GLU A 330 -4.83 -2.02 -24.35
CA GLU A 330 -4.02 -3.22 -24.12
C GLU A 330 -4.45 -3.87 -22.80
N LEU A 331 -5.46 -4.73 -22.90
CA LEU A 331 -6.15 -5.37 -21.77
C LEU A 331 -5.63 -6.79 -21.45
N ALA A 332 -4.60 -7.25 -22.17
CA ALA A 332 -4.00 -8.58 -22.06
C ALA A 332 -2.80 -8.61 -21.11
#